data_AF-A0A934ZGX8-F1
#
_entry.id   AF-A0A934ZGX8-F1
#
_cell.length_a   1.000
_cell.length_b   1.000
_cell.length_c   1.000
_cell.angle_alpha   90.00
_cell.angle_beta   90.00
_cell.angle_gamma   90.00
#
_symmetry.space_group_name_H-M   'P 1'
#
loop_
_entity.id
_entity.type
_entity.pdbx_description
1 polymer ?
#
loop_
_entity_poly.entity_id
_entity_poly.type
_entity_poly.pdbx_seq_one_letter_code
_entity_poly.pdbx_strand_id
1 'polypeptide(L)'
;MPRLSLIALSLLLLPALSGAQGTVQLRDPRRPPPLEPPPECELWRGHIAGNDPSAEATLQICTSGDSVHGVFLWSSLESGWNRRTFVGQWLDARQGLELRDTAMLENHPAHGWRLCLGDRYALRRVSDTELTGEFWSQACNDHGTIRITRLSEAPALADAMPSPTLVTRRSEPAPRRRLLSCDAAPGGATAPGAWLWGWGLALAAISRSRGWRGRRSR
;
A
#
# COMPACT_ATOMS: atom_id res chain seq x y z
N MET A 1 32.56 -75.25 12.90
CA MET A 1 31.45 -74.31 13.13
C MET A 1 32.01 -73.01 13.70
N PRO A 2 32.17 -71.95 12.90
CA PRO A 2 32.77 -70.69 13.36
C PRO A 2 31.74 -69.80 14.06
N ARG A 3 32.18 -69.20 15.17
CA ARG A 3 31.44 -68.24 16.00
C ARG A 3 31.58 -66.84 15.38
N LEU A 4 30.45 -66.17 15.12
CA LEU A 4 30.42 -64.79 14.63
C LEU A 4 30.26 -63.82 15.82
N SER A 5 31.21 -62.90 15.93
CA SER A 5 31.34 -61.87 16.97
C SER A 5 30.25 -60.80 16.89
N LEU A 6 29.58 -60.57 18.00
CA LEU A 6 28.67 -59.44 18.27
C LEU A 6 29.48 -58.20 18.67
N ILE A 7 30.08 -57.49 17.72
CA ILE A 7 30.63 -56.15 17.97
C ILE A 7 30.40 -55.30 16.72
N ALA A 8 29.31 -54.53 16.70
CA ALA A 8 29.19 -53.24 16.00
C ALA A 8 27.72 -52.83 15.91
N LEU A 9 27.13 -52.25 16.97
CA LEU A 9 25.89 -51.46 16.81
C LEU A 9 25.61 -50.51 17.99
N SER A 10 26.59 -49.72 18.42
CA SER A 10 26.38 -48.77 19.52
C SER A 10 27.12 -47.46 19.31
N LEU A 11 26.84 -46.73 18.22
CA LEU A 11 27.27 -45.34 18.03
C LEU A 11 26.48 -44.72 16.89
N LEU A 12 25.27 -44.21 17.15
CA LEU A 12 24.56 -43.28 16.25
C LEU A 12 23.28 -42.72 16.94
N LEU A 13 23.44 -42.10 18.11
CA LEU A 13 22.39 -41.28 18.73
C LEU A 13 23.02 -40.01 19.30
N LEU A 14 23.51 -39.13 18.42
CA LEU A 14 23.70 -37.72 18.74
C LEU A 14 22.36 -37.02 18.43
N PRO A 15 21.63 -36.51 19.44
CA PRO A 15 20.49 -35.65 19.16
C PRO A 15 21.03 -34.37 18.53
N ALA A 16 20.64 -34.14 17.28
CA ALA A 16 20.82 -32.86 16.60
C ALA A 16 19.96 -31.81 17.33
N LEU A 17 20.49 -31.27 18.42
CA LEU A 17 20.07 -29.99 18.98
C LEU A 17 20.57 -28.90 18.02
N SER A 18 19.95 -28.82 16.83
CA SER A 18 20.03 -27.63 16.01
C SER A 18 19.40 -26.51 16.80
N GLY A 19 20.25 -25.75 17.49
CA GLY A 19 19.84 -24.54 18.18
C GLY A 19 19.11 -23.65 17.18
N ALA A 20 17.84 -23.37 17.47
CA ALA A 20 17.11 -22.25 16.91
C ALA A 20 17.79 -20.97 17.43
N GLN A 21 18.96 -20.64 16.89
CA GLN A 21 19.52 -19.31 17.03
C GLN A 21 18.64 -18.41 16.16
N GLY A 22 17.60 -17.86 16.79
CA GLY A 22 16.81 -16.80 16.19
C GLY A 22 17.78 -15.68 15.80
N THR A 23 17.93 -15.45 14.50
CA THR A 23 18.70 -14.33 13.98
C THR A 23 17.95 -13.06 14.39
N VAL A 24 18.42 -12.41 15.45
CA VAL A 24 18.00 -11.04 15.75
C VAL A 24 18.62 -10.19 14.64
N GLN A 25 17.84 -9.90 13.59
CA GLN A 25 18.25 -8.90 12.61
C GLN A 25 18.37 -7.57 13.35
N LEU A 26 19.60 -7.11 13.59
CA LEU A 26 19.85 -5.73 13.99
C LEU A 26 19.31 -4.83 12.87
N ARG A 27 18.22 -4.11 13.17
CA ARG A 27 17.68 -3.10 12.26
C ARG A 27 18.63 -1.92 12.22
N ASP A 28 18.95 -1.44 11.02
CA ASP A 28 19.65 -0.16 10.87
C ASP A 28 18.75 0.95 11.44
N PRO A 29 19.19 1.70 12.45
CA PRO A 29 18.37 2.74 13.08
C PRO A 29 17.99 3.88 12.12
N ARG A 30 18.62 3.97 10.95
CA ARG A 30 18.28 4.93 9.89
C ARG A 30 17.08 4.49 9.05
N ARG A 31 16.69 3.21 9.12
CA ARG A 31 15.51 2.68 8.42
C ARG A 31 14.27 2.77 9.31
N PRO A 32 13.10 3.12 8.74
CA PRO A 32 11.84 3.14 9.48
C PRO A 32 11.41 1.73 9.93
N PRO A 33 10.49 1.64 10.90
CA PRO A 33 9.75 0.42 11.13
C PRO A 33 9.04 -0.05 9.84
N PRO A 34 9.04 -1.37 9.55
CA PRO A 34 8.39 -1.90 8.35
C PRO A 34 6.89 -1.64 8.41
N LEU A 35 6.26 -1.60 7.24
CA LEU A 35 4.80 -1.60 7.15
C LEU A 35 4.27 -2.96 7.59
N GLU A 36 3.20 -2.95 8.39
CA GLU A 36 2.42 -4.12 8.75
C GLU A 36 1.13 -4.06 7.93
N PRO A 37 0.96 -4.94 6.91
CA PRO A 37 -0.23 -4.91 6.09
C PRO A 37 -1.44 -5.39 6.91
N PRO A 38 -2.59 -4.71 6.84
CA PRO A 38 -3.84 -5.26 7.34
C PRO A 38 -4.24 -6.46 6.47
N PRO A 39 -5.11 -7.34 6.99
CA PRO A 39 -5.41 -8.62 6.35
C PRO A 39 -6.05 -8.47 4.96
N GLU A 40 -6.53 -7.31 4.52
CA GLU A 40 -7.15 -7.13 3.22
C GLU A 40 -6.21 -6.55 2.14
N CYS A 41 -4.93 -6.33 2.48
CA CYS A 41 -3.98 -5.66 1.59
C CYS A 41 -2.74 -6.51 1.29
N GLU A 42 -2.23 -6.37 0.09
CA GLU A 42 -0.95 -6.97 -0.31
C GLU A 42 0.21 -6.11 0.20
N LEU A 43 1.34 -6.75 0.52
CA LEU A 43 2.59 -6.06 0.80
C LEU A 43 3.59 -6.31 -0.31
N TRP A 44 4.16 -5.23 -0.83
CA TRP A 44 5.15 -5.25 -1.89
C TRP A 44 6.43 -4.57 -1.41
N ARG A 45 7.60 -5.08 -1.76
CA ARG A 45 8.89 -4.47 -1.40
C ARG A 45 9.89 -4.59 -2.53
N GLY A 46 10.74 -3.59 -2.66
CA GLY A 46 11.91 -3.71 -3.52
C GLY A 46 12.70 -2.42 -3.59
N HIS A 47 13.33 -2.21 -4.74
CA HIS A 47 14.26 -1.11 -4.96
C HIS A 47 13.65 -0.03 -5.82
N ILE A 48 14.03 1.20 -5.53
CA ILE A 48 13.71 2.37 -6.33
C ILE A 48 15.05 3.01 -6.72
N ALA A 49 15.35 3.01 -8.01
CA ALA A 49 16.59 3.55 -8.54
C ALA A 49 16.32 4.95 -9.10
N GLY A 50 17.09 5.91 -8.61
CA GLY A 50 17.11 7.30 -9.05
C GLY A 50 18.46 7.89 -8.69
N ASN A 51 18.46 9.01 -7.98
CA ASN A 51 19.70 9.62 -7.50
C ASN A 51 20.38 8.85 -6.34
N ASP A 52 19.65 7.95 -5.68
CA ASP A 52 20.10 7.29 -4.45
C ASP A 52 20.09 5.76 -4.61
N PRO A 53 21.26 5.10 -4.61
CA PRO A 53 21.36 3.65 -4.81
C PRO A 53 20.91 2.84 -3.59
N SER A 54 20.78 3.46 -2.42
CA SER A 54 20.34 2.81 -1.18
C SER A 54 18.81 2.82 -1.01
N ALA A 55 18.10 3.43 -1.95
CA ALA A 55 16.67 3.66 -1.80
C ALA A 55 15.85 2.36 -1.97
N GLU A 56 14.95 2.16 -1.02
CA GLU A 56 14.03 1.04 -0.94
C GLU A 56 12.59 1.56 -0.85
N ALA A 57 11.68 0.79 -1.44
CA ALA A 57 10.25 1.06 -1.40
C ALA A 57 9.53 -0.14 -0.79
N THR A 58 8.59 0.11 0.12
CA THR A 58 7.58 -0.87 0.55
C THR A 58 6.20 -0.27 0.32
N LEU A 59 5.32 -0.98 -0.39
CA LEU A 59 3.96 -0.55 -0.67
C LEU A 59 2.99 -1.52 -0.01
N GLN A 60 2.04 -0.98 0.73
CA GLN A 60 0.82 -1.68 1.13
C GLN A 60 -0.26 -1.33 0.09
N ILE A 61 -0.79 -2.32 -0.63
CA ILE A 61 -1.74 -2.14 -1.72
C ILE A 61 -3.09 -2.78 -1.34
N CYS A 62 -4.10 -1.95 -1.18
CA CYS A 62 -5.47 -2.38 -0.90
C CYS A 62 -6.31 -2.18 -2.17
N THR A 63 -6.87 -3.26 -2.72
CA THR A 63 -7.59 -3.23 -4.00
C THR A 63 -9.10 -3.41 -3.78
N SER A 64 -9.89 -2.56 -4.43
CA SER A 64 -11.36 -2.67 -4.49
C SER A 64 -11.82 -2.53 -5.94
N GLY A 65 -12.14 -3.65 -6.59
CA GLY A 65 -12.34 -3.69 -8.04
C GLY A 65 -11.04 -3.38 -8.78
N ASP A 66 -11.05 -2.32 -9.59
CA ASP A 66 -9.85 -1.77 -10.25
C ASP A 66 -9.23 -0.61 -9.45
N SER A 67 -9.95 -0.03 -8.50
CA SER A 67 -9.41 1.06 -7.68
C SER A 67 -8.43 0.54 -6.64
N VAL A 68 -7.38 1.33 -6.41
CA VAL A 68 -6.29 1.01 -5.50
C VAL A 68 -6.07 2.19 -4.55
N HIS A 69 -5.83 1.88 -3.28
CA HIS A 69 -5.32 2.83 -2.29
C HIS A 69 -4.32 2.14 -1.37
N GLY A 70 -3.56 2.93 -0.62
CA GLY A 70 -2.62 2.34 0.31
C GLY A 70 -1.57 3.29 0.85
N VAL A 71 -0.48 2.70 1.34
CA VAL A 71 0.64 3.40 1.99
C VAL A 71 1.93 3.02 1.29
N PHE A 72 2.69 4.04 0.91
CA PHE A 72 4.05 3.94 0.37
C PHE A 72 5.03 4.33 1.48
N LEU A 73 5.98 3.45 1.76
CA LEU A 73 7.13 3.70 2.61
C LEU A 73 8.36 3.78 1.71
N TRP A 74 8.94 4.97 1.62
CA TRP A 74 10.20 5.20 0.93
C TRP A 74 11.30 5.39 1.96
N SER A 75 12.45 4.74 1.77
CA SER A 75 13.58 4.91 2.68
C SER A 75 14.91 4.84 1.95
N SER A 76 15.88 5.58 2.46
CA SER A 76 17.27 5.62 2.02
C SER A 76 18.19 5.74 3.24
N LEU A 77 19.40 5.18 3.12
CA LEU A 77 20.45 5.34 4.12
C LEU A 77 21.16 6.70 4.04
N GLU A 78 21.01 7.43 2.93
CA GLU A 78 21.67 8.71 2.66
C GLU A 78 20.73 9.91 2.89
N SER A 79 19.47 9.79 2.47
CA SER A 79 18.54 10.91 2.37
C SER A 79 17.36 10.83 3.35
N GLY A 80 17.25 9.75 4.12
CA GLY A 80 16.23 9.56 5.15
C GLY A 80 15.03 8.77 4.65
N TRP A 81 13.85 9.00 5.24
CA TRP A 81 12.66 8.22 4.89
C TRP A 81 11.36 9.01 5.04
N ASN A 82 10.33 8.56 4.35
CA ASN A 82 8.98 9.08 4.51
C ASN A 82 7.94 7.96 4.39
N ARG A 83 6.75 8.26 4.90
CA ARG A 83 5.57 7.43 4.74
C ARG A 83 4.46 8.29 4.18
N ARG A 84 3.76 7.82 3.15
CA ARG A 84 2.76 8.60 2.42
C ARG A 84 1.61 7.73 1.97
N THR A 85 0.42 8.32 1.82
CA THR A 85 -0.72 7.65 1.23
C THR A 85 -0.71 7.82 -0.27
N PHE A 86 -1.28 6.86 -0.99
CA PHE A 86 -1.51 6.96 -2.43
C PHE A 86 -2.89 6.45 -2.81
N VAL A 87 -3.33 6.86 -4.00
CA VAL A 87 -4.49 6.30 -4.71
C VAL A 87 -4.06 5.93 -6.12
N GLY A 88 -4.83 5.07 -6.77
CA GLY A 88 -4.51 4.61 -8.11
C GLY A 88 -5.54 3.66 -8.67
N GLN A 89 -5.16 3.00 -9.76
CA GLN A 89 -6.00 2.02 -10.44
C GLN A 89 -5.19 0.98 -11.20
N TRP A 90 -5.72 -0.24 -11.21
CA TRP A 90 -5.31 -1.27 -12.16
C TRP A 90 -5.85 -0.95 -13.55
N LEU A 91 -5.05 -1.27 -14.56
CA LEU A 91 -5.33 -1.07 -15.98
C LEU A 91 -5.18 -2.41 -16.72
N ASP A 92 -5.79 -2.49 -17.91
CA ASP A 92 -5.57 -3.57 -18.89
C ASP A 92 -5.69 -4.97 -18.28
N ALA A 93 -6.83 -5.28 -17.66
CA ALA A 93 -7.03 -6.55 -16.94
C ALA A 93 -5.93 -6.84 -15.90
N ARG A 94 -5.54 -5.82 -15.14
CA ARG A 94 -4.52 -5.84 -14.06
C ARG A 94 -3.08 -6.06 -14.54
N GLN A 95 -2.80 -5.77 -15.82
CA GLN A 95 -1.44 -5.77 -16.35
C GLN A 95 -0.70 -4.44 -16.09
N GLY A 96 -1.41 -3.32 -15.97
CA GLY A 96 -0.86 -2.01 -15.61
C GLY A 96 -1.34 -1.54 -14.24
N LEU A 97 -0.54 -0.74 -13.54
CA LEU A 97 -0.91 -0.08 -12.30
C LEU A 97 -0.41 1.37 -12.31
N GLU A 98 -1.34 2.31 -12.20
CA GLU A 98 -1.04 3.72 -12.04
C GLU A 98 -1.34 4.17 -10.62
N LEU A 99 -0.38 4.82 -9.97
CA LEU A 99 -0.54 5.36 -8.62
C LEU A 99 -0.14 6.84 -8.59
N ARG A 100 -0.65 7.56 -7.59
CA ARG A 100 -0.24 8.92 -7.25
C ARG A 100 -0.31 9.10 -5.74
N ASP A 101 0.71 9.71 -5.17
CA ASP A 101 0.69 10.06 -3.75
C ASP A 101 -0.32 11.17 -3.46
N THR A 102 -0.98 11.09 -2.31
CA THR A 102 -2.03 12.03 -1.90
C THR A 102 -1.68 12.85 -0.67
N ALA A 103 -0.97 12.26 0.29
CA ALA A 103 -0.57 12.95 1.52
C ALA A 103 0.70 12.36 2.12
N MET A 104 1.48 13.21 2.78
CA MET A 104 2.62 12.80 3.61
C MET A 104 2.12 12.47 5.02
N LEU A 105 2.30 11.22 5.46
CA LEU A 105 1.97 10.79 6.81
C LEU A 105 3.13 11.06 7.78
N GLU A 106 4.35 10.73 7.37
CA GLU A 106 5.57 10.87 8.16
C GLU A 106 6.69 11.35 7.24
N ASN A 107 7.56 12.24 7.73
CA ASN A 107 8.63 12.81 6.92
C ASN A 107 9.89 13.04 7.77
N HIS A 108 10.93 12.25 7.48
CA HIS A 108 12.18 12.22 8.22
C HIS A 108 13.37 12.34 7.25
N PRO A 109 13.57 13.52 6.63
CA PRO A 109 14.73 13.74 5.78
C PRO A 109 16.02 13.72 6.60
N ALA A 110 17.09 13.19 6.03
CA ALA A 110 18.43 13.43 6.54
C ALA A 110 18.79 14.93 6.39
N HIS A 111 19.79 15.40 7.16
CA HIS A 111 20.20 16.79 7.12
C HIS A 111 20.57 17.23 5.69
N GLY A 112 19.98 18.34 5.22
CA GLY A 112 20.20 18.89 3.88
C GLY A 112 19.35 18.27 2.77
N TRP A 113 18.54 17.26 3.08
CA TRP A 113 17.64 16.63 2.12
C TRP A 113 16.21 17.14 2.24
N ARG A 114 15.48 17.06 1.13
CA ARG A 114 14.03 17.27 1.07
C ARG A 114 13.41 16.06 0.39
N LEU A 115 12.40 15.48 1.03
CA LEU A 115 11.63 14.38 0.46
C LEU A 115 10.33 14.91 -0.14
N CYS A 116 10.03 14.50 -1.37
CA CYS A 116 8.82 14.89 -2.09
C CYS A 116 7.84 13.73 -2.24
N LEU A 117 6.57 14.10 -2.47
CA LEU A 117 5.59 13.18 -3.01
C LEU A 117 5.90 12.86 -4.48
N GLY A 118 5.65 11.63 -4.89
CA GLY A 118 5.59 11.22 -6.28
C GLY A 118 4.23 11.59 -6.87
N ASP A 119 4.26 12.35 -7.96
CA ASP A 119 3.06 12.78 -8.67
C ASP A 119 2.46 11.63 -9.49
N ARG A 120 3.30 10.70 -9.94
CA ARG A 120 2.88 9.53 -10.72
C ARG A 120 3.84 8.37 -10.55
N TYR A 121 3.27 7.18 -10.46
CA TYR A 121 3.93 5.90 -10.67
C TYR A 121 3.20 5.20 -11.80
N ALA A 122 3.96 4.72 -12.80
CA ALA A 122 3.41 3.91 -13.89
C ALA A 122 4.13 2.56 -13.87
N LEU A 123 3.43 1.53 -13.38
CA LEU A 123 3.97 0.19 -13.16
C LEU A 123 3.30 -0.80 -14.12
N ARG A 124 4.07 -1.80 -14.54
CA ARG A 124 3.58 -2.97 -15.27
C ARG A 124 3.84 -4.23 -14.44
N ARG A 125 2.89 -5.15 -14.53
CA ARG A 125 3.02 -6.50 -14.02
C ARG A 125 3.97 -7.28 -14.93
N VAL A 126 5.03 -7.83 -14.33
CA VAL A 126 6.01 -8.69 -15.03
C VAL A 126 5.72 -10.16 -14.72
N SER A 127 5.22 -10.43 -13.52
CA SER A 127 4.69 -11.72 -13.08
C SER A 127 3.60 -11.49 -12.02
N ASP A 128 2.98 -12.56 -11.52
CA ASP A 128 1.99 -12.45 -10.44
C ASP A 128 2.55 -11.81 -9.17
N THR A 129 3.88 -11.88 -8.97
CA THR A 129 4.58 -11.39 -7.79
C THR A 129 5.56 -10.26 -8.07
N GLU A 130 5.60 -9.70 -9.28
CA GLU A 130 6.54 -8.64 -9.63
C GLU A 130 5.90 -7.49 -10.42
N LEU A 131 6.15 -6.26 -9.95
CA LEU A 131 5.85 -5.02 -10.63
C LEU A 131 7.14 -4.25 -10.94
N THR A 132 7.20 -3.68 -12.13
CA THR A 132 8.31 -2.80 -12.56
C THR A 132 7.78 -1.55 -13.22
N GLY A 133 8.47 -0.43 -13.14
CA GLY A 133 8.03 0.77 -13.83
C GLY A 133 8.84 1.99 -13.46
N GLU A 134 8.20 3.14 -13.58
CA GLU A 134 8.81 4.45 -13.43
C GLU A 134 8.00 5.33 -12.48
N PHE A 135 8.67 6.32 -11.90
CA PHE A 135 8.05 7.35 -11.09
C PHE A 135 8.52 8.75 -11.50
N TRP A 136 7.68 9.74 -11.21
CA TRP A 136 7.96 11.15 -11.43
C TRP A 136 7.52 12.00 -10.25
N SER A 137 8.36 12.94 -9.84
CA SER A 137 8.06 13.99 -8.88
C SER A 137 8.45 15.34 -9.46
N GLN A 138 7.46 16.12 -9.88
CA GLN A 138 7.61 17.50 -10.33
C GLN A 138 8.12 18.40 -9.22
N ALA A 139 7.65 18.21 -7.98
CA ALA A 139 8.06 19.03 -6.84
C ALA A 139 9.56 18.94 -6.52
N CYS A 140 10.19 17.80 -6.79
CA CYS A 140 11.62 17.58 -6.65
C CYS A 140 12.38 17.57 -7.99
N ASN A 141 11.69 17.71 -9.13
CA ASN A 141 12.25 17.47 -10.46
C ASN A 141 13.02 16.13 -10.54
N ASP A 142 12.41 15.09 -9.98
CA ASP A 142 13.01 13.77 -9.83
C ASP A 142 12.24 12.73 -10.64
N HIS A 143 12.98 11.77 -11.20
CA HIS A 143 12.43 10.65 -11.93
C HIS A 143 13.35 9.44 -11.78
N GLY A 144 12.76 8.26 -11.91
CA GLY A 144 13.55 7.04 -11.81
C GLY A 144 12.71 5.80 -12.05
N THR A 145 13.30 4.67 -11.72
CA THR A 145 12.70 3.35 -11.93
C THR A 145 12.39 2.71 -10.58
N ILE A 146 11.41 1.82 -10.58
CA ILE A 146 10.99 1.07 -9.40
C ILE A 146 10.76 -0.38 -9.80
N ARG A 147 11.23 -1.29 -8.96
CA ARG A 147 11.01 -2.73 -9.07
C ARG A 147 10.67 -3.27 -7.69
N ILE A 148 9.49 -3.86 -7.57
CA ILE A 148 8.96 -4.37 -6.30
C ILE A 148 8.40 -5.78 -6.48
N THR A 149 8.57 -6.61 -5.45
CA THR A 149 8.06 -7.97 -5.39
C THR A 149 7.03 -8.11 -4.27
N ARG A 150 6.01 -8.94 -4.49
CA ARG A 150 4.98 -9.23 -3.50
C ARG A 150 5.57 -10.10 -2.39
N LEU A 151 5.48 -9.63 -1.14
CA LEU A 151 5.91 -10.34 0.06
C LEU A 151 4.78 -11.13 0.70
N SER A 152 3.56 -10.60 0.68
CA SER A 152 2.36 -11.26 1.20
C SER A 152 1.19 -11.04 0.26
N GLU A 153 0.42 -12.11 0.03
CA GLU A 153 -0.88 -12.00 -0.64
C GLU A 153 -1.88 -11.37 0.32
N ALA A 154 -2.78 -10.54 -0.21
CA ALA A 154 -4.07 -10.38 0.43
C ALA A 154 -4.71 -11.77 0.43
N PRO A 155 -5.14 -12.31 1.59
CA PRO A 155 -6.00 -13.48 1.61
C PRO A 155 -7.13 -13.22 0.63
N ALA A 156 -7.40 -14.21 -0.23
CA ALA A 156 -8.66 -14.24 -0.94
C ALA A 156 -9.75 -13.93 0.09
N LEU A 157 -10.64 -12.98 -0.18
CA LEU A 157 -11.88 -12.83 0.56
C LEU A 157 -12.55 -14.20 0.49
N ALA A 158 -12.26 -15.06 1.47
CA ALA A 158 -12.85 -16.37 1.55
C ALA A 158 -14.35 -16.12 1.58
N ASP A 159 -15.09 -16.90 0.81
CA ASP A 159 -16.54 -17.07 0.88
C ASP A 159 -16.96 -17.49 2.29
N ALA A 160 -16.80 -16.58 3.25
CA ALA A 160 -16.92 -16.82 4.69
C ALA A 160 -17.85 -15.77 5.28
N MET A 161 -19.03 -15.68 4.68
CA MET A 161 -20.23 -15.75 5.50
C MET A 161 -21.00 -17.01 5.08
N PRO A 162 -21.04 -18.08 5.89
CA PRO A 162 -22.19 -18.96 5.80
C PRO A 162 -23.43 -18.07 5.97
N SER A 163 -24.32 -18.14 4.99
CA SER A 163 -25.63 -17.49 5.07
C SER A 163 -26.19 -17.72 6.46
N PRO A 164 -26.67 -16.68 7.18
CA PRO A 164 -27.30 -16.89 8.48
C PRO A 164 -28.39 -17.92 8.27
N THR A 165 -28.20 -19.11 8.86
CA THR A 165 -29.24 -20.13 8.89
C THR A 165 -30.43 -19.45 9.52
N LEU A 166 -31.51 -19.34 8.74
CA LEU A 166 -32.74 -18.71 9.16
C LEU A 166 -33.29 -19.57 10.30
N VAL A 167 -32.90 -19.25 11.53
CA VAL A 167 -33.49 -19.85 12.72
C VAL A 167 -34.94 -19.39 12.71
N THR A 168 -35.83 -20.27 12.29
CA THR A 168 -37.26 -20.12 12.44
C THR A 168 -37.54 -20.10 13.93
N ARG A 169 -37.43 -18.91 14.53
CA ARG A 169 -37.80 -18.66 15.92
C ARG A 169 -39.30 -18.90 15.99
N ARG A 170 -39.68 -20.08 16.49
CA ARG A 170 -41.07 -20.41 16.82
C ARG A 170 -41.56 -19.32 17.76
N SER A 171 -42.47 -18.49 17.26
CA SER A 171 -43.05 -17.39 18.01
C SER A 171 -43.94 -17.98 19.08
N GLU A 172 -43.46 -17.98 20.31
CA GLU A 172 -44.31 -18.18 21.48
C GLU A 172 -45.07 -16.86 21.72
N PRO A 173 -46.39 -16.88 21.98
CA PRO A 173 -47.14 -15.64 22.15
C PRO A 173 -46.79 -14.99 23.49
N ALA A 174 -46.12 -13.84 23.45
CA ALA A 174 -45.90 -13.02 24.64
C ALA A 174 -47.23 -12.37 25.10
N PRO A 175 -47.49 -12.31 26.42
CA PRO A 175 -48.72 -11.74 26.97
C PRO A 175 -48.80 -10.24 26.71
N ARG A 176 -49.98 -9.80 26.24
CA ARG A 176 -50.35 -8.40 26.00
C ARG A 176 -50.12 -7.54 27.25
N ARG A 177 -49.09 -6.69 27.23
CA ARG A 177 -49.04 -5.50 28.10
C ARG A 177 -49.48 -4.27 27.32
N ARG A 178 -50.44 -3.57 27.92
CA ARG A 178 -51.06 -2.33 27.43
C ARG A 178 -50.05 -1.18 27.46
N LEU A 179 -49.97 -0.50 26.33
CA LEU A 179 -49.98 0.96 26.12
C LEU A 179 -49.42 1.84 27.25
N LEU A 180 -48.32 2.52 26.96
CA LEU A 180 -48.21 3.96 27.20
C LEU A 180 -47.67 4.61 25.92
N SER A 181 -48.51 5.48 25.34
CA SER A 181 -48.25 6.35 24.20
C SER A 181 -47.34 7.49 24.65
N CYS A 182 -46.33 7.81 23.86
CA CYS A 182 -45.70 9.12 23.86
C CYS A 182 -45.75 9.61 22.42
N ASP A 183 -46.83 10.30 22.10
CA ASP A 183 -46.97 11.13 20.91
C ASP A 183 -46.04 12.34 21.07
N ALA A 184 -45.06 12.47 20.17
CA ALA A 184 -44.35 13.71 19.92
C ALA A 184 -44.45 14.01 18.43
N ALA A 185 -45.28 15.02 18.14
CA ALA A 185 -45.62 15.50 16.81
C ALA A 185 -44.41 16.05 16.02
N PRO A 186 -44.49 16.08 14.68
CA PRO A 186 -43.42 16.54 13.80
C PRO A 186 -43.38 18.08 13.75
N GLY A 187 -42.22 18.65 14.08
CA GLY A 187 -41.96 20.08 13.94
C GLY A 187 -41.08 20.39 12.74
N GLY A 188 -41.66 21.06 11.74
CA GLY A 188 -40.97 22.12 11.00
C GLY A 188 -40.09 21.71 9.83
N ALA A 189 -40.69 21.65 8.65
CA ALA A 189 -39.99 21.86 7.39
C ALA A 189 -39.41 23.27 7.31
N THR A 190 -38.11 23.39 7.01
CA THR A 190 -37.55 24.58 6.37
C THR A 190 -36.83 24.16 5.10
N ALA A 191 -37.25 24.81 4.02
CA ALA A 191 -36.92 24.57 2.63
C ALA A 191 -35.42 24.71 2.28
N PRO A 192 -35.00 24.14 1.14
CA PRO A 192 -33.62 24.16 0.67
C PRO A 192 -33.20 25.55 0.16
N GLY A 193 -32.07 26.04 0.65
CA GLY A 193 -31.39 27.20 0.09
C GLY A 193 -30.80 26.87 -1.27
N ALA A 194 -31.41 27.43 -2.31
CA ALA A 194 -30.87 27.52 -3.66
C ALA A 194 -29.51 28.23 -3.64
N TRP A 195 -28.43 27.50 -3.93
CA TRP A 195 -27.16 28.10 -4.31
C TRP A 195 -27.11 28.21 -5.83
N LEU A 196 -26.96 29.46 -6.23
CA LEU A 196 -27.05 29.99 -7.57
C LEU A 196 -25.96 29.44 -8.50
N TRP A 197 -26.37 29.37 -9.76
CA TRP A 197 -25.52 29.28 -10.94
C TRP A 197 -24.48 30.41 -10.95
N GLY A 198 -23.25 30.07 -11.34
CA GLY A 198 -22.19 31.04 -11.58
C GLY A 198 -21.23 30.51 -12.65
N TRP A 199 -21.61 30.71 -13.91
CA TRP A 199 -20.73 30.56 -15.07
C TRP A 199 -19.59 31.56 -15.00
N GLY A 200 -18.37 31.12 -15.34
CA GLY A 200 -17.19 31.96 -15.40
C GLY A 200 -16.13 31.38 -16.33
N LEU A 201 -16.48 31.26 -17.62
CA LEU A 201 -15.51 31.13 -18.71
C LEU A 201 -14.70 32.43 -18.80
N ALA A 202 -13.38 32.33 -18.68
CA ALA A 202 -12.46 33.36 -19.15
C ALA A 202 -11.31 32.70 -19.91
N LEU A 203 -11.47 32.62 -21.23
CA LEU A 203 -10.39 32.55 -22.20
C LEU A 203 -9.72 33.93 -22.27
N ALA A 204 -8.42 34.00 -22.07
CA ALA A 204 -7.59 35.03 -22.71
C ALA A 204 -6.16 34.53 -22.83
N ALA A 205 -5.77 34.32 -24.09
CA ALA A 205 -4.41 34.05 -24.51
C ALA A 205 -3.50 35.25 -24.18
N ILE A 206 -2.32 34.98 -23.63
CA ILE A 206 -1.17 35.88 -23.78
C ILE A 206 -0.12 35.17 -24.61
N SER A 207 0.09 35.78 -25.76
CA SER A 207 0.98 35.47 -26.85
C SER A 207 2.46 35.44 -26.46
N ARG A 208 3.21 34.58 -27.16
CA ARG A 208 4.51 34.87 -27.81
C ARG A 208 5.48 35.79 -27.05
N SER A 209 6.63 35.22 -26.69
CA SER A 209 7.90 35.38 -27.42
C SER A 209 9.08 35.39 -26.47
N ARG A 210 10.03 34.48 -26.69
CA ARG A 210 11.46 34.78 -26.80
C ARG A 210 12.18 33.51 -27.16
N GLY A 211 12.53 33.42 -28.45
CA GLY A 211 13.48 32.44 -28.93
C GLY A 211 14.84 32.69 -28.28
N TRP A 212 15.50 31.62 -27.86
CA TRP A 212 16.93 31.65 -27.61
C TRP A 212 17.59 30.66 -28.58
N ARG A 213 18.06 31.22 -29.70
CA ARG A 213 19.11 30.62 -30.53
C ARG A 213 20.46 31.07 -29.98
N GLY A 214 21.42 30.15 -29.99
CA GLY A 214 22.84 30.40 -29.78
C GLY A 214 23.35 29.53 -28.62
N ARG A 215 24.38 28.71 -28.75
CA ARG A 215 25.55 28.83 -29.64
C ARG A 215 26.26 27.47 -29.68
N ARG A 216 26.61 27.02 -30.89
CA ARG A 216 27.71 26.07 -31.09
C ARG A 216 29.02 26.84 -30.87
N SER A 217 29.97 26.22 -30.18
CA SER A 217 31.39 26.48 -30.38
C SER A 217 32.22 25.31 -29.85
N ARG A 218 32.83 24.61 -30.82
CA ARG A 218 34.03 23.77 -30.77
C ARG A 218 33.93 22.42 -30.07
#